data_AF-A0A0F9EHC4-F1
#
_entry.id   AF-A0A0F9EHC4-F1
#
_cell.length_a   1.000
_cell.length_b   1.000
_cell.length_c   1.000
_cell.angle_alpha   90.00
_cell.angle_beta   90.00
_cell.angle_gamma   90.00
#
_symmetry.space_group_name_H-M   'P 1'
#
loop_
_entity.id
_entity.type
_entity.pdbx_description
1 polymer ?
#
loop_
_entity_poly.entity_id
_entity_poly.type
_entity_poly.pdbx_seq_one_letter_code
_entity_poly.pdbx_strand_id
1 'polypeptide(L)'
;MTVNEVKVQFALGTLDIDGLIDMLKPLPGYWEGIIDNNTSKELLIYLSSNKHSLVRYYVAGNSNTPVKVLEKLSRDENWCVRCEAGVSIRSLEKGAQ
;
A
#
# COMPACT_ATOMS: atom_id res chain seq x y z
N MET A 1 -15.38 -1.45 14.07
CA MET A 1 -14.75 -2.36 13.09
C MET A 1 -13.25 -2.40 13.39
N THR A 2 -12.68 -3.57 13.65
CA THR A 2 -11.25 -3.74 13.96
C THR A 2 -10.44 -4.07 12.70
N VAL A 3 -9.13 -3.83 12.72
CA VAL A 3 -8.22 -4.19 11.60
C VAL A 3 -8.32 -5.68 11.25
N ASN A 4 -8.61 -6.55 12.24
CA ASN A 4 -8.82 -7.98 12.02
C ASN A 4 -10.12 -8.26 11.27
N GLU A 5 -11.20 -7.54 11.55
CA GLU A 5 -12.46 -7.67 10.81
C GLU A 5 -12.28 -7.24 9.35
N VAL A 6 -11.51 -6.18 9.08
CA VAL A 6 -11.19 -5.75 7.72
C VAL A 6 -10.40 -6.83 6.96
N LYS A 7 -9.39 -7.44 7.60
CA LYS A 7 -8.58 -8.53 7.01
C LYS A 7 -9.42 -9.78 6.72
N VAL A 8 -10.37 -10.13 7.60
CA VAL A 8 -11.30 -11.26 7.42
C VAL A 8 -12.25 -11.02 6.25
N GLN A 9 -12.84 -9.82 6.15
CA GLN A 9 -13.74 -9.47 5.06
C GLN A 9 -13.03 -9.43 3.69
N PHE A 10 -11.75 -9.03 3.69
CA PHE A 10 -10.90 -9.10 2.50
C PHE A 10 -10.67 -10.55 2.03
N ALA A 11 -10.37 -11.45 2.97
CA ALA A 11 -10.15 -12.87 2.67
C ALA A 11 -11.42 -13.59 2.19
N LEU A 12 -12.60 -13.11 2.58
CA LEU A 12 -13.89 -13.68 2.19
C LEU A 12 -14.41 -13.14 0.84
N GLY A 13 -13.77 -12.13 0.26
CA GLY A 13 -14.22 -11.49 -1.00
C GLY A 13 -15.59 -10.81 -0.89
N THR A 14 -16.08 -10.60 0.34
CA THR A 14 -17.41 -10.08 0.65
C THR A 14 -17.47 -8.55 0.68
N LEU A 15 -16.32 -7.89 0.67
CA LEU A 15 -16.21 -6.43 0.65
C LEU A 15 -15.35 -5.98 -0.52
N ASP A 16 -15.93 -5.13 -1.35
CA ASP A 16 -15.21 -4.35 -2.34
C ASP A 16 -14.18 -3.48 -1.61
N ILE A 17 -12.90 -3.66 -1.95
CA ILE A 17 -11.83 -2.88 -1.32
C ILE A 17 -12.10 -1.38 -1.54
N ASP A 18 -12.62 -1.00 -2.71
CA ASP A 18 -12.88 0.40 -3.03
C ASP A 18 -13.99 0.97 -2.16
N GLY A 19 -15.06 0.21 -1.90
CA GLY A 19 -16.12 0.58 -0.97
C GLY A 19 -15.64 0.72 0.49
N LEU A 20 -14.77 -0.18 0.95
CA LEU A 20 -14.18 -0.11 2.29
C LEU A 20 -13.25 1.11 2.44
N ILE A 21 -12.43 1.36 1.41
CA ILE A 21 -11.56 2.52 1.27
C ILE A 21 -12.35 3.83 1.30
N ASP A 22 -13.45 3.90 0.55
CA ASP A 22 -14.31 5.08 0.49
C ASP A 22 -15.05 5.31 1.82
N MET A 23 -15.46 4.25 2.54
CA MET A 23 -16.08 4.38 3.86
C MET A 23 -15.14 4.91 4.95
N LEU A 24 -13.84 4.65 4.84
CA LEU A 24 -12.86 4.93 5.90
C LEU A 24 -11.97 6.14 5.60
N LYS A 25 -12.09 6.69 4.39
CA LYS A 25 -11.56 7.98 3.93
C LYS A 25 -11.70 9.17 4.91
N PRO A 26 -12.78 9.36 5.68
CA PRO A 26 -12.89 10.49 6.61
C PRO A 26 -12.01 10.37 7.86
N LEU A 27 -11.34 9.23 8.09
CA LEU A 27 -10.50 9.02 9.26
C LEU A 27 -9.04 9.41 8.97
N PRO A 28 -8.45 10.39 9.70
CA PRO A 28 -7.03 10.71 9.56
C PRO A 28 -6.16 9.51 9.97
N GLY A 29 -5.08 9.24 9.24
CA GLY A 29 -4.14 8.14 9.54
C GLY A 29 -4.64 6.73 9.18
N TYR A 30 -5.81 6.60 8.56
CA TYR A 30 -6.45 5.31 8.25
C TYR A 30 -5.57 4.35 7.43
N TRP A 31 -4.88 4.86 6.42
CA TRP A 31 -4.05 4.05 5.52
C TRP A 31 -2.85 3.40 6.21
N GLU A 32 -2.27 4.09 7.20
CA GLU A 32 -1.11 3.61 7.97
C GLU A 32 -1.47 2.40 8.85
N GLY A 33 -2.71 2.34 9.34
CA GLY A 33 -3.20 1.20 10.13
C GLY A 33 -3.58 -0.03 9.30
N ILE A 34 -3.74 0.11 7.98
CA ILE A 34 -4.10 -1.00 7.08
C ILE A 34 -2.89 -1.54 6.35
N ILE A 35 -2.02 -0.66 5.87
CA ILE A 35 -0.84 -1.00 5.08
C ILE A 35 0.36 -0.99 6.02
N ASP A 36 0.45 -2.05 6.83
CA ASP A 36 1.47 -2.28 7.85
C ASP A 36 2.53 -3.32 7.43
N ASN A 37 3.53 -3.58 8.27
CA ASN A 37 4.54 -4.61 8.03
C ASN A 37 3.99 -6.06 8.07
N ASN A 38 2.70 -6.27 8.33
CA ASN A 38 2.05 -7.58 8.25
C ASN A 38 1.22 -7.73 6.97
N THR A 39 1.16 -6.67 6.15
CA THR A 39 0.41 -6.68 4.89
C THR A 39 1.07 -7.66 3.93
N SER A 40 0.29 -8.59 3.39
CA SER A 40 0.81 -9.61 2.48
C SER A 40 1.30 -8.99 1.17
N LYS A 41 2.31 -9.62 0.55
CA LYS A 41 2.83 -9.17 -0.76
C LYS A 41 1.74 -9.15 -1.84
N GLU A 42 0.82 -10.10 -1.82
CA GLU A 42 -0.31 -10.17 -2.76
C GLU A 42 -1.22 -8.95 -2.62
N LEU A 43 -1.56 -8.58 -1.38
CA LEU A 43 -2.36 -7.40 -1.12
C LEU A 43 -1.62 -6.12 -1.52
N LEU A 44 -0.31 -6.01 -1.25
CA LEU A 44 0.51 -4.87 -1.70
C LEU A 44 0.54 -4.75 -3.24
N ILE A 45 0.65 -5.87 -3.96
CA ILE A 45 0.57 -5.91 -5.43
C ILE A 45 -0.78 -5.38 -5.90
N TYR A 46 -1.87 -5.86 -5.30
CA TYR A 46 -3.22 -5.42 -5.65
C TYR A 46 -3.43 -3.92 -5.38
N LEU A 47 -3.05 -3.45 -4.19
CA LEU A 47 -3.15 -2.05 -3.78
C LEU A 47 -2.26 -1.10 -4.60
N SER A 48 -1.17 -1.59 -5.18
CA SER A 48 -0.27 -0.78 -6.03
C SER A 48 -0.95 -0.18 -7.27
N SER A 49 -2.11 -0.70 -7.65
CA SER A 49 -2.88 -0.21 -8.80
C SER A 49 -4.16 0.53 -8.36
N ASN A 50 -4.31 0.84 -7.07
CA ASN A 50 -5.49 1.53 -6.57
C ASN A 50 -5.58 2.95 -7.15
N LYS A 51 -6.81 3.41 -7.43
CA LYS A 51 -7.09 4.75 -7.97
C LYS A 51 -6.60 5.89 -7.07
N HIS A 52 -6.53 5.66 -5.75
CA HIS A 52 -6.08 6.65 -4.78
C HIS A 52 -4.56 6.66 -4.64
N SER A 53 -3.93 7.80 -4.95
CA SER A 53 -2.49 7.96 -4.84
C SER A 53 -1.97 7.79 -3.40
N LEU A 54 -2.77 8.08 -2.37
CA LEU A 54 -2.39 7.83 -0.97
C LEU A 54 -2.18 6.33 -0.71
N VAL A 55 -3.07 5.47 -1.18
CA VAL A 55 -2.92 4.02 -1.06
C VAL A 55 -1.60 3.58 -1.70
N ARG A 56 -1.33 4.05 -2.93
CA ARG A 56 -0.10 3.74 -3.65
C ARG A 56 1.16 4.29 -2.94
N TYR A 57 1.05 5.44 -2.29
CA TYR A 57 2.12 6.02 -1.47
C TYR A 57 2.47 5.12 -0.28
N TYR A 58 1.47 4.67 0.49
CA TYR A 58 1.72 3.75 1.61
C TYR A 58 2.24 2.39 1.15
N VAL A 59 1.79 1.90 -0.02
CA VAL A 59 2.40 0.71 -0.64
C VAL A 59 3.87 0.98 -0.96
N ALA A 60 4.22 2.13 -1.54
CA ALA A 60 5.61 2.45 -1.87
C ALA A 60 6.51 2.54 -0.63
N GLY A 61 6.01 3.05 0.49
CA GLY A 61 6.76 3.16 1.75
C GLY A 61 6.82 1.87 2.58
N ASN A 62 6.11 0.81 2.18
CA ASN A 62 6.06 -0.43 2.94
C ASN A 62 7.28 -1.32 2.66
N SER A 63 7.95 -1.77 3.72
CA SER A 63 9.19 -2.57 3.64
C SER A 63 9.01 -3.95 3.00
N ASN A 64 7.79 -4.49 3.00
CA ASN A 64 7.47 -5.76 2.36
C ASN A 64 7.10 -5.61 0.88
N THR A 65 6.99 -4.39 0.37
CA THR A 65 6.59 -4.16 -1.02
C THR A 65 7.65 -4.73 -1.96
N PRO A 66 7.27 -5.65 -2.88
CA PRO A 66 8.22 -6.24 -3.79
C PRO A 66 8.92 -5.19 -4.65
N VAL A 67 10.21 -5.37 -4.93
CA VAL A 67 11.01 -4.45 -5.76
C VAL A 67 10.34 -4.14 -7.11
N LYS A 68 9.79 -5.15 -7.79
CA LYS A 68 9.05 -4.96 -9.06
C LYS A 68 7.86 -4.01 -8.94
N VAL A 69 7.19 -4.00 -7.78
CA VAL A 69 6.10 -3.06 -7.50
C VAL A 69 6.66 -1.66 -7.28
N LEU A 70 7.75 -1.52 -6.52
CA LEU A 70 8.43 -0.22 -6.34
C LEU A 70 8.93 0.35 -7.68
N GLU A 71 9.48 -0.47 -8.57
CA GLU A 71 9.91 -0.06 -9.91
C GLU A 71 8.73 0.47 -10.75
N LYS A 72 7.55 -0.15 -10.63
CA LYS A 72 6.32 0.36 -11.25
C LYS A 72 5.94 1.71 -10.64
N LEU A 73 5.90 1.81 -9.31
CA LEU A 73 5.50 3.02 -8.58
C LEU A 73 6.51 4.18 -8.73
N SER A 74 7.77 3.91 -9.05
CA SER A 74 8.75 4.94 -9.39
C SER A 74 8.37 5.75 -10.65
N ARG A 75 7.44 5.23 -11.46
CA ARG A 75 6.89 5.85 -12.66
C ARG A 75 5.43 6.28 -12.48
N ASP A 76 4.94 6.32 -11.24
CA ASP A 76 3.56 6.71 -10.92
C ASP A 76 3.24 8.13 -11.41
N GLU A 77 1.99 8.39 -11.77
CA GLU A 77 1.51 9.73 -12.14
C GLU A 77 1.68 10.74 -11.00
N ASN A 78 1.52 10.29 -9.74
CA ASN A 78 1.61 11.13 -8.57
C ASN A 78 3.06 11.26 -8.11
N TRP A 79 3.54 12.50 -7.99
CA TRP A 79 4.94 12.77 -7.63
C TRP A 79 5.32 12.28 -6.24
N CYS A 80 4.41 12.31 -5.25
CA CYS A 80 4.69 11.80 -3.90
C CYS A 80 4.97 10.30 -3.95
N VAL A 81 4.18 9.55 -4.71
CA VAL A 81 4.34 8.09 -4.88
C VAL A 81 5.68 7.78 -5.55
N ARG A 82 6.06 8.53 -6.59
CA ARG A 82 7.36 8.37 -7.25
C ARG A 82 8.52 8.62 -6.30
N CYS A 83 8.46 9.72 -5.54
CA CYS A 83 9.51 10.07 -4.57
C CYS A 83 9.67 8.95 -3.54
N GLU A 84 8.55 8.49 -2.96
CA GLU A 84 8.56 7.44 -1.94
C GLU A 84 9.11 6.12 -2.49
N ALA A 85 8.65 5.68 -3.67
CA ALA A 85 9.15 4.46 -4.29
C ALA A 85 10.67 4.55 -4.56
N GLY A 86 11.16 5.71 -5.00
CA GLY A 86 12.59 5.94 -5.19
C GLY A 86 13.39 5.95 -3.90
N VAL A 87 12.83 6.42 -2.78
CA VAL A 87 13.44 6.31 -1.45
C VAL A 87 13.51 4.85 -1.03
N SER A 88 12.41 4.11 -1.14
CA SER A 88 12.34 2.69 -0.79
C SER A 88 13.33 1.83 -1.58
N ILE A 89 13.44 2.04 -2.90
CA ILE A 89 14.42 1.32 -3.75
C ILE A 89 15.85 1.55 -3.23
N ARG A 90 16.24 2.81 -2.99
CA ARG A 90 17.59 3.15 -2.49
C ARG A 90 17.86 2.56 -1.11
N SER A 91 16.84 2.49 -0.26
CA SER A 91 16.96 1.88 1.08
C SER A 91 17.23 0.39 1.00
N LEU A 92 16.65 -0.31 0.01
CA LEU A 92 16.93 -1.73 -0.25
C LEU A 92 18.35 -1.94 -0.76
N GLU A 93 18.87 -1.05 -1.61
CA GLU A 93 20.24 -1.12 -2.13
C GLU A 93 21.29 -0.93 -1.02
N LYS A 94 21.03 -0.03 -0.07
CA LYS A 94 21.95 0.25 1.05
C LYS A 94 21.97 -0.84 2.13
N GLY A 95 20.91 -1.65 2.23
CA GLY A 95 20.84 -2.77 3.19
C GLY A 95 21.54 -4.05 2.71
N ALA A 96 22.03 -4.09 1.47
CA ALA A 96 22.70 -5.23 0.87
C ALA A 96 24.24 -5.13 0.90
N GLN A 97 24.80 -4.10 1.55
CA GLN A 97 26.23 -3.87 1.81
C GLN A 97 26.57 -4.12 3.27
#